data_AF-A0A3B9QWA5-F1
#
_entry.id   AF-A0A3B9QWA5-F1
#
_cell.length_a   1.000
_cell.length_b   1.000
_cell.length_c   1.000
_cell.angle_alpha   90.00
_cell.angle_beta   90.00
_cell.angle_gamma   90.00
#
_symmetry.space_group_name_H-M   'P 1'
#
loop_
_entity.id
_entity.type
_entity.pdbx_description
1 polymer ?
#
loop_
_entity_poly.entity_id
_entity_poly.type
_entity_poly.pdbx_seq_one_letter_code
_entity_poly.pdbx_strand_id
1 'polypeptide(L)'
;MKAERDRGEITIETNVMVRGYCFDIVIPEVRLLIEIDSYTYHGGGNARRTTFTNDRCKGNQATRWDYHLLRYSDLSVDKAPEYVATEVADTVRHLLKRLRRNRREDEAIDTDRPMKDWHPRP
;
A
#
# COMPACT_ATOMS: atom_id res chain seq x y z
N MET A 1 -8.91 -9.97 4.84
CA MET A 1 -9.26 -8.61 5.28
C MET A 1 -10.64 -8.54 5.95
N LYS A 2 -11.72 -9.01 5.31
CA LYS A 2 -13.09 -8.96 5.90
C LYS A 2 -13.16 -9.66 7.26
N ALA A 3 -12.59 -10.86 7.38
CA ALA A 3 -12.66 -11.63 8.61
C ALA A 3 -11.91 -10.97 9.78
N GLU A 4 -10.74 -10.38 9.51
CA GLU A 4 -9.92 -9.64 10.49
C GLU A 4 -10.69 -8.39 10.97
N ARG A 5 -11.34 -7.66 10.05
CA ARG A 5 -12.20 -6.52 10.39
C ARG A 5 -13.43 -6.95 11.20
N ASP A 6 -14.12 -8.01 10.78
CA ASP A 6 -15.33 -8.50 11.46
C ASP A 6 -15.04 -8.98 12.88
N ARG A 7 -13.81 -9.47 13.15
CA ARG A 7 -13.33 -9.81 14.50
C ARG A 7 -12.83 -8.61 15.30
N GLY A 8 -12.78 -7.41 14.72
CA GLY A 8 -12.27 -6.21 15.37
C GLY A 8 -10.75 -6.18 15.55
N GLU A 9 -9.99 -6.96 14.76
CA GLU A 9 -8.52 -6.99 14.82
C GLU A 9 -7.88 -5.80 14.10
N ILE A 10 -8.62 -5.20 13.16
CA ILE A 10 -8.17 -4.06 12.35
C ILE A 10 -9.29 -3.05 12.13
N THR A 11 -8.90 -1.80 11.95
CA THR A 11 -9.74 -0.70 11.46
C THR A 11 -9.22 -0.26 10.10
N ILE A 12 -10.13 0.10 9.19
CA ILE A 12 -9.78 0.67 7.89
C ILE A 12 -10.29 2.11 7.89
N GLU A 13 -9.35 3.05 7.92
CA GLU A 13 -9.63 4.48 7.81
C GLU A 13 -9.27 4.96 6.42
N THR A 14 -9.98 5.97 5.90
CA THR A 14 -9.73 6.52 4.57
C THR A 14 -9.46 8.02 4.61
N ASN A 15 -8.61 8.51 3.71
CA ASN A 15 -8.23 9.92 3.59
C ASN A 15 -7.75 10.54 4.91
N VAL A 16 -6.83 9.86 5.60
CA VAL A 16 -6.35 10.24 6.94
C VAL A 16 -5.04 11.00 6.86
N MET A 17 -4.95 12.11 7.60
CA MET A 17 -3.71 12.86 7.78
C MET A 17 -2.78 12.16 8.77
N VAL A 18 -1.68 11.61 8.27
CA VAL A 18 -0.59 11.07 9.07
C VAL A 18 0.62 11.99 8.90
N ARG A 19 1.04 12.61 10.00
CA ARG A 19 2.30 13.39 10.09
C ARG A 19 2.43 14.50 9.01
N GLY A 20 1.30 15.05 8.55
CA GLY A 20 1.26 16.14 7.58
C GLY A 20 1.05 15.70 6.13
N TYR A 21 0.86 14.40 5.86
CA TYR A 21 0.45 13.89 4.56
C TYR A 21 -0.86 13.09 4.67
N CYS A 22 -1.74 13.24 3.68
CA CYS A 22 -3.01 12.51 3.60
C CYS A 22 -2.77 11.16 2.94
N PHE A 23 -3.14 10.05 3.59
CA PHE A 23 -3.07 8.70 3.00
C PHE A 23 -4.45 8.18 2.63
N ASP A 24 -4.56 7.47 1.51
CA ASP A 24 -5.85 6.99 0.99
C ASP A 24 -6.48 5.96 1.93
N ILE A 25 -5.67 5.04 2.45
CA ILE A 25 -6.08 4.06 3.44
C ILE A 25 -5.04 3.95 4.55
N VAL A 26 -5.52 3.87 5.80
CA VAL A 26 -4.70 3.63 6.99
C VAL A 26 -5.29 2.46 7.79
N ILE A 27 -4.40 1.56 8.23
CA ILE A 27 -4.72 0.47 9.18
C ILE A 27 -3.85 0.66 10.42
N PRO A 28 -4.36 1.39 11.45
CA PRO A 28 -3.56 1.84 12.58
C PRO A 28 -2.92 0.70 13.38
N GLU A 29 -3.62 -0.41 13.56
CA GLU A 29 -3.23 -1.52 14.45
C GLU A 29 -1.94 -2.22 14.00
N VAL A 30 -1.66 -2.17 12.69
CA VAL A 30 -0.45 -2.73 12.08
C VAL A 30 0.47 -1.67 11.48
N ARG A 31 0.20 -0.38 11.71
CA ARG A 31 0.97 0.75 11.17
C ARG A 31 1.15 0.65 9.65
N LEU A 32 0.08 0.27 8.94
CA LEU A 32 0.08 0.16 7.49
C LEU A 32 -0.59 1.38 6.86
N LEU A 33 0.12 1.98 5.91
CA LEU A 33 -0.35 3.07 5.06
C LEU A 33 -0.44 2.56 3.62
N ILE A 34 -1.47 2.97 2.89
CA ILE A 34 -1.66 2.60 1.48
C ILE A 34 -1.97 3.85 0.66
N GLU A 35 -1.32 3.94 -0.50
CA GLU A 35 -1.53 4.99 -1.51
C GLU A 35 -1.99 4.40 -2.83
N ILE A 36 -2.88 5.11 -3.51
CA ILE A 36 -3.34 4.83 -4.87
C ILE A 36 -2.95 6.04 -5.74
N ASP A 37 -1.81 5.92 -6.42
CA ASP A 37 -1.26 6.94 -7.30
C ASP A 37 -1.91 6.86 -8.68
N SER A 38 -2.73 7.85 -9.04
CA SER A 38 -3.27 7.94 -10.41
C SER A 38 -2.25 8.55 -11.38
N TYR A 39 -1.92 7.82 -12.45
CA TYR A 39 -1.03 8.34 -13.49
C TYR A 39 -1.60 9.61 -14.15
N THR A 40 -2.93 9.74 -14.26
CA THR A 40 -3.57 10.93 -14.85
C THR A 40 -3.25 12.22 -14.07
N TYR A 41 -3.08 12.12 -12.75
CA TYR A 41 -2.68 13.24 -11.89
C TYR A 41 -1.17 13.47 -11.83
N HIS A 42 -0.35 12.46 -12.15
CA HIS A 42 1.12 12.51 -12.06
C HIS A 42 1.88 12.49 -13.41
N GLY A 43 1.22 12.24 -14.55
CA GLY A 43 1.85 12.04 -15.86
C GLY A 43 1.34 12.97 -16.97
N GLY A 44 0.18 13.60 -16.82
CA GLY A 44 -0.40 14.45 -17.85
C GLY A 44 0.05 15.91 -17.77
N GLY A 45 1.21 16.27 -18.36
CA GLY A 45 1.63 17.64 -18.76
C GLY A 45 1.74 18.75 -17.70
N ASN A 46 1.09 18.59 -16.55
CA ASN A 46 0.91 19.51 -15.44
C ASN A 46 1.32 18.87 -14.11
N ALA A 47 1.90 17.67 -14.13
CA ALA A 47 2.49 17.05 -12.95
C ALA A 47 3.66 17.93 -12.49
N ARG A 48 3.35 18.85 -11.58
CA ARG A 48 4.32 19.81 -11.07
C ARG A 48 5.44 19.02 -10.41
N ARG A 49 6.70 19.39 -10.68
CA ARG A 49 7.89 18.82 -10.00
C ARG A 49 7.71 18.75 -8.47
N THR A 50 6.95 19.69 -7.91
CA THR A 50 6.58 19.74 -6.50
C THR A 50 5.78 18.52 -6.03
N THR A 51 4.88 18.00 -6.86
CA THR A 51 4.06 16.81 -6.56
C THR A 51 4.93 15.55 -6.48
N PHE A 52 5.86 15.39 -7.42
CA PHE A 52 6.83 14.29 -7.39
C PHE A 52 7.69 14.34 -6.14
N THR A 53 8.29 15.51 -5.83
CA THR A 53 9.10 15.68 -4.62
C THR A 53 8.29 15.42 -3.35
N ASN A 54 7.04 15.88 -3.31
CA ASN A 54 6.15 15.69 -2.17
C ASN A 54 5.90 14.18 -1.91
N ASP A 55 5.55 13.39 -2.93
CA ASP A 55 5.34 11.95 -2.73
C ASP A 55 6.63 11.24 -2.24
N ARG A 56 7.80 11.61 -2.76
CA ARG A 56 9.06 11.03 -2.26
C ARG A 56 9.29 11.38 -0.78
N CYS A 57 9.04 12.62 -0.39
CA CYS A 57 9.13 13.04 1.02
C CYS A 57 8.11 12.30 1.90
N LYS A 58 6.87 12.13 1.43
CA LYS A 58 5.81 11.39 2.11
C LYS A 58 6.18 9.95 2.37
N GLY A 59 6.69 9.24 1.35
CA GLY A 59 7.17 7.87 1.51
C GLY A 59 8.33 7.73 2.49
N ASN A 60 9.31 8.63 2.39
CA ASN A 60 10.43 8.67 3.34
C ASN A 60 9.95 8.92 4.77
N GLN A 61 8.91 9.75 4.95
CA GLN A 61 8.34 9.99 6.27
C GLN A 61 7.67 8.74 6.83
N ALA A 62 6.89 8.00 6.04
CA ALA A 62 6.31 6.73 6.45
C ALA A 62 7.40 5.78 6.98
N THR A 63 8.47 5.57 6.20
CA THR A 63 9.59 4.72 6.61
C THR A 63 10.29 5.21 7.88
N ARG A 64 10.60 6.51 7.97
CA ARG A 64 11.30 7.08 9.14
C ARG A 64 10.51 6.97 10.44
N TRP A 65 9.19 6.86 10.33
CA TRP A 65 8.28 6.70 11.45
C TRP A 65 7.79 5.27 11.59
N ASP A 66 8.50 4.28 11.03
CA ASP A 66 8.23 2.85 11.20
C ASP A 66 6.78 2.48 10.80
N TYR A 67 6.30 3.08 9.71
CA TYR A 67 5.10 2.64 9.01
C TYR A 67 5.48 1.74 7.85
N HIS A 68 4.69 0.70 7.65
CA HIS A 68 4.66 -0.02 6.38
C HIS A 68 3.90 0.82 5.35
N LEU A 69 4.38 0.84 4.12
CA LEU A 69 3.78 1.61 3.03
C LEU A 69 3.64 0.72 1.80
N LEU A 70 2.41 0.54 1.34
CA LEU A 70 2.09 -0.05 0.04
C LEU A 70 1.63 1.05 -0.91
N ARG A 71 2.06 0.97 -2.18
CA ARG A 71 1.71 1.94 -3.20
C ARG A 71 1.21 1.22 -4.44
N TYR A 72 0.06 1.63 -4.92
CA TYR A 72 -0.61 1.07 -6.07
C TYR A 72 -0.82 2.15 -7.11
N SER A 73 -0.71 1.81 -8.39
CA SER A 73 -1.23 2.71 -9.42
C SER A 73 -2.76 2.58 -9.52
N ASP A 74 -3.42 3.62 -10.01
CA ASP A 74 -4.83 3.53 -10.44
C ASP A 74 -5.07 2.37 -11.41
N LEU A 75 -4.13 2.14 -12.34
CA LEU A 75 -4.16 1.00 -13.25
C LEU A 75 -4.13 -0.35 -12.52
N SER A 76 -3.38 -0.48 -11.41
CA SER A 76 -3.34 -1.72 -10.62
C SER A 76 -4.68 -2.01 -9.97
N VAL A 77 -5.32 -0.96 -9.43
CA VAL A 77 -6.64 -1.08 -8.82
C VAL A 77 -7.72 -1.39 -9.85
N ASP A 78 -7.63 -0.83 -11.06
CA ASP A 78 -8.59 -1.06 -12.14
C ASP A 78 -8.43 -2.42 -12.83
N LYS A 79 -7.18 -2.83 -13.11
CA LYS A 79 -6.89 -4.00 -13.96
C LYS A 79 -6.50 -5.26 -13.19
N ALA A 80 -6.07 -5.12 -11.94
CA ALA A 80 -5.58 -6.23 -11.12
C ALA A 80 -6.06 -6.13 -9.65
N PRO A 81 -7.35 -5.81 -9.38
CA PRO A 81 -7.85 -5.58 -8.02
C PRO A 81 -7.67 -6.78 -7.09
N GLU A 82 -7.72 -8.01 -7.61
CA GLU A 82 -7.52 -9.24 -6.86
C GLU A 82 -6.07 -9.37 -6.33
N TYR A 83 -5.10 -8.90 -7.10
CA TYR A 83 -3.69 -8.91 -6.71
C TYR A 83 -3.43 -7.84 -5.64
N VAL A 84 -3.95 -6.63 -5.84
CA VAL A 84 -3.92 -5.56 -4.82
C VAL A 84 -4.55 -6.04 -3.51
N ALA A 85 -5.75 -6.64 -3.57
CA ALA A 85 -6.43 -7.16 -2.40
C ALA A 85 -5.64 -8.28 -1.70
N THR A 86 -4.99 -9.15 -2.47
CA THR A 86 -4.17 -10.25 -1.95
C THR A 86 -2.94 -9.72 -1.21
N GLU A 87 -2.20 -8.77 -1.79
CA GLU A 87 -1.04 -8.15 -1.17
C GLU A 87 -1.39 -7.43 0.13
N VAL A 88 -2.44 -6.61 0.12
CA VAL A 88 -2.88 -5.88 1.31
C VAL A 88 -3.30 -6.88 2.40
N ALA A 89 -4.10 -7.89 2.05
CA ALA A 89 -4.57 -8.87 3.01
C ALA A 89 -3.42 -9.70 3.61
N ASP A 90 -2.49 -10.14 2.78
CA ASP A 90 -1.35 -10.92 3.22
C ASP A 90 -0.40 -10.07 4.08
N THR A 91 -0.14 -8.82 3.69
CA THR A 91 0.64 -7.86 4.49
C THR A 91 0.01 -7.64 5.86
N VAL A 92 -1.29 -7.37 5.94
CA VAL A 92 -1.99 -7.21 7.22
C VAL A 92 -1.85 -8.45 8.09
N ARG A 93 -2.06 -9.65 7.54
CA ARG A 93 -1.94 -10.91 8.30
C ARG A 93 -0.52 -11.15 8.77
N HIS A 94 0.49 -10.86 7.94
CA HIS A 94 1.88 -10.97 8.33
C HIS A 94 2.20 -10.05 9.52
N LEU A 95 1.76 -8.78 9.44
CA LEU A 95 1.99 -7.78 10.49
C LEU A 95 1.20 -8.06 11.78
N LEU A 96 -0.03 -8.59 11.67
CA LEU A 96 -0.83 -9.01 12.83
C LEU A 96 -0.16 -10.13 13.63
N LYS A 97 0.59 -11.04 12.98
CA LYS A 97 1.36 -12.08 13.69
C LYS A 97 2.49 -11.48 14.54
N ARG A 98 2.83 -10.19 14.37
CA ARG A 98 3.88 -9.44 15.10
C ARG A 98 5.21 -10.18 15.17
N LEU A 99 5.50 -10.98 14.15
CA LEU A 99 6.74 -11.73 14.09
C LEU A 99 7.82 -10.70 13.75
N ARG A 100 8.74 -10.44 14.67
CA ARG A 100 9.93 -9.62 14.43
C ARG A 100 10.94 -10.37 13.55
N ARG A 101 10.48 -10.83 12.38
CA ARG A 101 11.27 -11.59 11.41
C ARG A 101 10.91 -11.18 10.00
N ASN A 102 11.82 -11.48 9.09
CA ASN A 102 11.57 -11.35 7.67
C ASN A 102 10.61 -12.45 7.18
N ARG A 103 9.89 -12.16 6.10
CA ARG A 103 9.16 -13.16 5.31
C ARG A 103 10.14 -14.23 4.82
N ARG A 104 9.67 -15.48 4.80
CA ARG A 104 10.42 -16.58 4.18
C ARG A 104 9.94 -16.81 2.75
N GLU A 105 10.77 -17.46 1.94
CA GLU A 105 10.42 -17.76 0.53
C GLU A 105 9.18 -18.66 0.41
N ASP A 106 8.96 -19.58 1.37
CA ASP A 106 7.76 -20.44 1.42
C ASP A 106 6.47 -19.67 1.74
N GLU A 107 6.57 -18.39 2.10
CA GLU A 107 5.46 -17.49 2.40
C GLU A 107 5.20 -16.48 1.28
N ALA A 108 5.93 -16.59 0.16
CA ALA A 108 5.76 -15.72 -0.99
C ALA A 108 4.39 -15.92 -1.65
N ILE A 109 3.78 -14.82 -2.06
CA ILE A 109 2.54 -14.81 -2.84
C ILE A 109 2.84 -14.51 -4.32
N ASP A 110 1.84 -14.68 -5.16
CA ASP A 110 2.02 -14.58 -6.62
C ASP A 110 2.60 -13.24 -7.08
N THR A 111 2.27 -12.17 -6.36
CA THR A 111 2.69 -10.81 -6.67
C THR A 111 4.12 -10.47 -6.23
N ASP A 112 4.77 -11.33 -5.44
CA ASP A 112 6.19 -11.18 -5.11
C ASP A 112 7.09 -11.49 -6.33
N ARG A 113 6.52 -12.06 -7.40
CA ARG A 113 7.16 -12.21 -8.70
C ARG A 113 7.24 -10.84 -9.42
N PRO A 114 8.16 -10.66 -10.39
CA PRO A 114 8.22 -9.42 -11.17
C PRO A 114 6.85 -9.03 -11.75
N MET A 115 6.46 -7.76 -11.61
CA MET A 115 5.15 -7.21 -12.02
C MET A 115 4.69 -7.67 -13.41
N LYS A 116 5.60 -7.74 -14.38
CA LYS A 116 5.34 -8.21 -15.76
C LYS A 116 4.75 -9.62 -15.87
N ASP A 117 4.88 -10.44 -14.81
CA ASP A 117 4.51 -11.85 -14.78
C ASP A 117 3.09 -12.08 -14.20
N TRP A 118 2.45 -11.03 -13.67
CA TRP A 118 1.09 -11.11 -13.09
C TRP A 118 0.23 -9.87 -13.36
N HIS A 119 0.81 -8.68 -13.51
CA HIS A 119 0.06 -7.45 -13.76
C HIS A 119 -0.18 -7.25 -15.26
N PRO A 120 -1.41 -6.85 -15.67
CA PRO A 120 -1.71 -6.49 -17.06
C PRO A 120 -0.76 -5.41 -17.58
N ARG A 121 -0.30 -5.53 -18.83
CA ARG A 121 0.57 -4.49 -19.41
C ARG A 121 -0.20 -3.17 -19.50
N PRO A 122 0.44 -2.02 -19.22
CA PRO A 122 -0.10 -0.70 -19.51
C PRO A 122 -0.51 -0.55 -20.98
#